data_AF-A0A150HET3-F1
#
_entry.id   AF-A0A150HET3-F1
#
_cell.length_a   1.000
_cell.length_b   1.000
_cell.length_c   1.000
_cell.angle_alpha   90.00
_cell.angle_beta   90.00
_cell.angle_gamma   90.00
#
_symmetry.space_group_name_H-M   'P 1'
#
loop_
_entity.id
_entity.type
_entity.pdbx_description
1 polymer ?
#
loop_
_entity_poly.entity_id
_entity_poly.type
_entity_poly.pdbx_seq_one_letter_code
_entity_poly.pdbx_strand_id
1 'polypeptide(L)'
;MGVLSRRQFLDVVGGLAAAGALPRDQLAHALATAPPRAAVAEAPSSLTRTILQGGVQKGFYRALVAGPGEPHLPRLDVLRRAAAAGRAASRRSLLYLAHLSDMHVIDAQSPGRIEPMIVQDHSAWGSAFHPQDPLSPHVIAAMTKSISDLRYSPVTGAPMDAAVVTGDSADMHSHRELRWYIDLLDGLSVDPCTSDTFQGVQAWDDAVWAYRPADPTGGAFGAYGVPHAADSAR
;
A
#
# COMPACT_ATOMS: atom_id res chain seq x y z
N MET A 1 -1.64 2.97 -14.27
CA MET A 1 -2.24 3.32 -15.59
C MET A 1 -2.45 4.82 -15.60
N GLY A 2 -1.53 5.58 -16.23
CA GLY A 2 -1.58 7.04 -16.23
C GLY A 2 -2.84 7.60 -16.88
N VAL A 3 -3.24 8.80 -16.46
CA VAL A 3 -4.38 9.52 -17.03
C VAL A 3 -4.11 9.75 -18.52
N LEU A 4 -4.87 9.08 -19.39
CA LEU A 4 -4.78 9.29 -20.83
C LEU A 4 -5.20 10.71 -21.15
N SER A 5 -4.38 11.44 -21.88
CA SER A 5 -4.84 12.68 -22.51
C SER A 5 -6.04 12.37 -23.43
N ARG A 6 -6.91 13.36 -23.65
CA ARG A 6 -8.07 13.22 -24.54
C ARG A 6 -7.68 12.67 -25.92
N ARG A 7 -6.51 13.04 -26.44
CA ARG A 7 -5.99 12.55 -27.72
C ARG A 7 -5.64 11.06 -27.65
N GLN A 8 -4.88 10.66 -26.63
CA GLN A 8 -4.54 9.25 -26.40
C GLN A 8 -5.78 8.38 -26.18
N PHE A 9 -6.79 8.88 -25.46
CA PHE A 9 -8.06 8.17 -25.30
C PHE A 9 -8.74 7.96 -26.66
N LEU A 10 -8.85 9.00 -27.49
CA LEU A 10 -9.46 8.88 -28.82
C LEU A 10 -8.68 7.92 -29.74
N ASP A 11 -7.35 7.94 -29.68
CA ASP A 11 -6.49 7.08 -30.49
C ASP A 11 -6.62 5.61 -30.06
N VAL A 12 -6.58 5.34 -28.76
CA VAL A 12 -6.75 3.99 -28.20
C VAL A 12 -8.15 3.44 -28.49
N VAL A 13 -9.20 4.23 -28.26
CA VAL A 13 -10.58 3.83 -28.54
C VAL A 13 -10.81 3.64 -30.03
N GLY A 14 -10.24 4.52 -30.87
CA GLY A 14 -10.30 4.38 -32.33
C GLY A 14 -9.64 3.10 -32.82
N GLY A 15 -8.44 2.79 -32.31
CA GLY A 15 -7.70 1.57 -32.66
C GLY A 15 -8.43 0.29 -32.22
N LEU A 16 -8.95 0.26 -30.99
CA LEU A 16 -9.70 -0.90 -30.48
C LEU A 16 -11.04 -1.09 -31.20
N ALA A 17 -11.76 -0.01 -31.51
CA ALA A 17 -12.99 -0.08 -32.28
C ALA A 17 -12.76 -0.66 -33.68
N ALA A 18 -11.70 -0.22 -34.35
CA ALA A 18 -11.33 -0.73 -35.67
C ALA A 18 -10.93 -2.21 -35.63
N ALA A 19 -10.13 -2.62 -34.63
CA ALA A 19 -9.72 -4.02 -34.46
C ALA A 19 -10.90 -4.95 -34.11
N GLY A 20 -11.88 -4.45 -33.36
CA GLY A 20 -13.06 -5.21 -32.93
C GLY A 20 -14.28 -5.10 -33.86
N ALA A 21 -14.20 -4.34 -34.96
CA ALA A 21 -15.34 -3.99 -35.82
C ALA A 21 -16.54 -3.42 -35.03
N LEU A 22 -16.28 -2.68 -33.95
CA LEU A 22 -17.29 -2.07 -33.10
C LEU A 22 -17.48 -0.59 -33.49
N PRO A 23 -18.71 -0.05 -33.41
CA PRO A 23 -18.92 1.38 -33.52
C PRO A 23 -18.13 2.12 -32.42
N ARG A 24 -17.28 3.07 -32.83
CA ARG A 24 -16.42 3.84 -31.92
C ARG A 24 -17.21 4.46 -30.77
N ASP A 25 -18.39 4.99 -31.06
CA ASP A 25 -19.23 5.67 -30.07
C ASP A 25 -19.81 4.69 -29.04
N GLN A 26 -20.12 3.46 -29.45
CA GLN A 26 -20.57 2.41 -28.53
C GLN A 26 -19.44 1.92 -27.64
N LEU A 27 -18.23 1.73 -28.21
CA LEU A 27 -17.06 1.37 -27.42
C LEU A 27 -16.64 2.49 -26.46
N ALA A 28 -16.63 3.74 -26.93
CA ALA A 28 -16.36 4.91 -26.10
C ALA A 28 -17.37 5.03 -24.96
N HIS A 29 -18.66 4.83 -25.25
CA HIS A 29 -19.71 4.84 -24.24
C HIS A 29 -19.54 3.70 -23.23
N ALA A 30 -19.28 2.48 -23.69
CA ALA A 30 -19.04 1.33 -22.82
C ALA A 30 -17.83 1.53 -21.90
N LEU A 31 -16.74 2.10 -22.42
CA LEU A 31 -15.53 2.42 -21.64
C LEU A 31 -15.71 3.60 -20.69
N ALA A 32 -16.61 4.54 -21.02
CA ALA A 32 -16.96 5.67 -20.17
C ALA A 32 -18.02 5.32 -19.12
N THR A 33 -18.77 4.24 -19.31
CA THR A 33 -19.74 3.76 -18.33
C THR A 33 -19.00 3.21 -17.11
N ALA A 34 -19.27 3.76 -15.93
CA ALA A 34 -18.73 3.20 -14.69
C ALA A 34 -19.11 1.70 -14.58
N PRO A 35 -18.18 0.84 -14.11
CA PRO A 35 -18.46 -0.59 -13.98
C PRO A 35 -19.68 -0.81 -13.07
N PRO A 36 -20.44 -1.88 -13.30
CA PRO A 36 -21.60 -2.20 -12.46
C PRO A 36 -21.16 -2.35 -11.01
N ARG A 37 -22.00 -1.84 -10.08
CA ARG A 37 -21.73 -1.82 -8.63
C ARG A 37 -21.33 -3.18 -8.03
N ALA A 38 -21.74 -4.29 -8.65
CA ALA A 38 -21.34 -5.64 -8.27
C ALA A 38 -19.83 -5.89 -8.47
N ALA A 39 -19.23 -5.38 -9.56
CA ALA A 39 -17.78 -5.49 -9.81
C ALA A 39 -16.94 -4.60 -8.88
N VAL A 40 -17.55 -3.57 -8.29
CA VAL A 40 -16.94 -2.69 -7.27
C VAL A 40 -16.97 -3.34 -5.87
N ALA A 41 -17.89 -4.28 -5.63
CA ALA A 41 -18.10 -4.89 -4.33
C ALA A 41 -17.08 -5.97 -3.94
N GLU A 42 -16.19 -6.37 -4.85
CA GLU A 42 -15.22 -7.46 -4.64
C GLU A 42 -13.83 -7.01 -4.15
N ALA A 43 -13.51 -5.71 -4.25
CA ALA A 43 -12.22 -5.21 -3.79
C ALA A 43 -12.10 -5.33 -2.25
N PRO A 44 -11.03 -5.96 -1.72
CA PRO A 44 -10.82 -6.06 -0.27
C PRO A 44 -10.81 -4.67 0.38
N SER A 45 -11.54 -4.51 1.47
CA SER A 45 -11.54 -3.27 2.26
C SER A 45 -11.77 -3.58 3.73
N SER A 46 -11.48 -2.60 4.59
CA SER A 46 -11.77 -2.72 6.03
C SER A 46 -13.25 -2.96 6.30
N LEU A 47 -14.17 -2.61 5.39
CA LEU A 47 -15.60 -2.88 5.53
C LEU A 47 -15.95 -4.37 5.52
N THR A 48 -15.15 -5.20 4.86
CA THR A 48 -15.39 -6.64 4.75
C THR A 48 -14.53 -7.45 5.71
N ARG A 49 -13.28 -7.01 5.95
CA ARG A 49 -12.33 -7.70 6.83
C ARG A 49 -11.28 -6.74 7.34
N THR A 50 -10.83 -6.95 8.57
CA THR A 50 -9.69 -6.26 9.18
C THR A 50 -8.54 -7.22 9.45
N ILE A 51 -7.39 -6.68 9.82
CA ILE A 51 -6.25 -7.45 10.33
C ILE A 51 -6.13 -7.17 11.82
N LEU A 52 -6.09 -8.23 12.63
CA LEU A 52 -5.92 -8.17 14.08
C LEU A 52 -4.61 -8.85 14.49
N GLN A 53 -4.14 -8.50 15.68
CA GLN A 53 -3.04 -9.23 16.31
C GLN A 53 -3.55 -10.59 16.80
N GLY A 54 -2.88 -11.65 16.34
CA GLY A 54 -3.11 -13.01 16.76
C GLY A 54 -2.30 -13.43 17.99
N GLY A 55 -2.27 -14.75 18.21
CA GLY A 55 -1.44 -15.37 19.24
C GLY A 55 0.05 -15.17 18.97
N VAL A 56 0.83 -15.15 20.07
CA VAL A 56 2.29 -15.20 20.02
C VAL A 56 2.73 -16.47 19.32
N GLN A 57 3.59 -16.36 18.30
CA GLN A 57 4.17 -17.49 17.58
C GLN A 57 5.50 -17.91 18.21
N LYS A 58 6.37 -16.94 18.49
CA LYS A 58 7.69 -17.15 19.09
C LYS A 58 8.12 -15.88 19.82
N GLY A 59 8.68 -16.00 21.02
CA GLY A 59 9.13 -14.85 21.79
C GLY A 59 8.00 -13.84 22.02
N PHE A 60 8.10 -12.68 21.38
CA PHE A 60 7.07 -11.63 21.39
C PHE A 60 6.40 -11.43 20.02
N TYR A 61 6.87 -12.13 18.99
CA TYR A 61 6.34 -12.07 17.64
C TYR A 61 4.95 -12.70 17.59
N ARG A 62 4.00 -11.98 17.00
CA ARG A 62 2.60 -12.39 16.89
C ARG A 62 2.24 -12.62 15.44
N ALA A 63 1.37 -13.60 15.22
CA ALA A 63 0.73 -13.76 13.91
C ALA A 63 -0.24 -12.60 13.66
N LEU A 64 -0.52 -12.34 12.39
CA LEU A 64 -1.66 -11.52 11.97
C LEU A 64 -2.83 -12.46 11.64
N VAL A 65 -4.04 -12.10 12.08
CA VAL A 65 -5.25 -12.89 11.81
C VAL A 65 -6.34 -12.01 11.22
N ALA A 66 -7.20 -12.62 10.41
CA ALA A 66 -8.37 -11.93 9.89
C ALA A 66 -9.37 -11.60 11.01
N GLY A 67 -9.79 -10.34 11.07
CA GLY A 67 -10.89 -9.86 11.90
C GLY A 67 -12.16 -9.58 11.10
N PRO A 68 -13.30 -9.37 11.77
CA PRO A 68 -14.51 -8.91 11.11
C PRO A 68 -14.30 -7.54 10.45
N GLY A 69 -15.09 -7.25 9.42
CA GLY A 69 -15.10 -5.92 8.81
C GLY A 69 -15.60 -4.84 9.77
N GLU A 70 -15.12 -3.61 9.57
CA GLU A 70 -15.47 -2.41 10.32
C GLU A 70 -16.64 -1.68 9.65
N PRO A 71 -17.85 -1.69 10.25
CA PRO A 71 -18.97 -0.96 9.69
C PRO A 71 -18.80 0.55 9.89
N HIS A 72 -19.44 1.33 9.02
CA HIS A 72 -19.50 2.79 9.20
C HIS A 72 -20.28 3.15 10.46
N LEU A 73 -19.67 3.97 11.31
CA LEU A 73 -20.31 4.52 12.50
C LEU A 73 -20.99 5.86 12.16
N PRO A 74 -22.32 5.98 12.31
CA PRO A 74 -23.00 7.25 12.10
C PRO A 74 -22.63 8.25 13.20
N ARG A 75 -22.08 9.40 12.82
CA ARG A 75 -21.77 10.51 13.74
C ARG A 75 -23.02 11.34 14.08
N LEU A 76 -23.96 10.71 14.79
CA LEU A 76 -25.20 11.35 15.23
C LEU A 76 -24.95 12.46 16.26
N ASP A 77 -23.82 12.39 16.97
CA ASP A 77 -23.30 13.46 17.84
C ASP A 77 -23.04 14.76 17.07
N VAL A 78 -22.55 14.65 15.82
CA VAL A 78 -22.34 15.80 14.92
C VAL A 78 -23.66 16.22 14.29
N LEU A 79 -24.47 15.26 13.82
CA LEU A 79 -25.71 15.55 13.09
C LEU A 79 -26.87 16.01 13.98
N ARG A 80 -26.82 15.72 15.29
CA ARG A 80 -27.85 16.02 16.31
C ARG A 80 -29.27 15.55 15.96
N ARG A 81 -29.40 14.59 15.04
CA ARG A 81 -30.67 13.98 14.63
C ARG A 81 -30.47 12.57 14.10
N ALA A 82 -31.50 11.75 14.23
CA ALA A 82 -31.52 10.41 13.62
C ALA A 82 -31.53 10.48 12.09
N ALA A 83 -30.99 9.45 11.45
CA ALA A 83 -31.12 9.25 10.01
C ALA A 83 -32.57 8.93 9.63
N ALA A 84 -33.06 9.45 8.49
CA ALA A 84 -34.32 9.02 7.92
C ALA A 84 -34.25 7.53 7.52
N ALA A 85 -35.38 6.81 7.64
CA ALA A 85 -35.45 5.38 7.33
C ALA A 85 -34.99 5.04 5.90
N GLY A 86 -35.25 5.92 4.93
CA GLY A 86 -34.84 5.76 3.52
C GLY A 86 -33.41 6.17 3.19
N ARG A 87 -32.58 6.61 4.16
CA ARG A 87 -31.24 7.19 3.90
C ARG A 87 -30.36 6.28 3.06
N ALA A 88 -30.40 4.97 3.30
CA ALA A 88 -29.54 4.03 2.58
C ALA A 88 -29.81 4.01 1.07
N ALA A 89 -31.07 4.23 0.67
CA ALA A 89 -31.52 4.25 -0.71
C ALA A 89 -31.37 5.64 -1.37
N SER A 90 -31.43 6.72 -0.58
CA SER A 90 -31.36 8.10 -1.09
C SER A 90 -30.00 8.79 -0.93
N ARG A 91 -29.03 8.16 -0.24
CA ARG A 91 -27.68 8.74 -0.07
C ARG A 91 -26.98 8.90 -1.42
N ARG A 92 -26.26 10.00 -1.54
CA ARG A 92 -25.37 10.33 -2.65
C ARG A 92 -23.97 10.58 -2.08
N SER A 93 -22.93 10.17 -2.80
CA SER A 93 -21.56 10.57 -2.46
C SER A 93 -21.42 12.08 -2.67
N LEU A 94 -20.91 12.79 -1.66
CA LEU A 94 -20.49 14.18 -1.83
C LEU A 94 -19.03 14.27 -2.28
N LEU A 95 -18.21 13.31 -1.84
CA LEU A 95 -16.78 13.27 -2.07
C LEU A 95 -16.27 11.86 -1.74
N TYR A 96 -15.44 11.28 -2.60
CA TYR A 96 -14.70 10.06 -2.33
C TYR A 96 -13.21 10.27 -2.62
N LEU A 97 -12.38 10.17 -1.58
CA LEU A 97 -10.95 10.48 -1.65
C LEU A 97 -10.12 9.29 -1.17
N ALA A 98 -8.94 9.13 -1.76
CA ALA A 98 -7.82 8.43 -1.12
C ALA A 98 -6.95 9.43 -0.37
N HIS A 99 -6.44 9.03 0.78
CA HIS A 99 -5.45 9.79 1.55
C HIS A 99 -4.33 8.83 1.95
N LEU A 100 -3.11 9.16 1.55
CA LEU A 100 -1.90 8.41 1.84
C LEU A 100 -0.91 9.30 2.61
N SER A 101 -0.07 8.69 3.43
CA SER A 101 0.94 9.37 4.24
C SER A 101 1.98 8.35 4.71
N ASP A 102 3.16 8.83 5.12
CA ASP A 102 4.13 8.06 5.94
C ASP A 102 4.45 6.68 5.34
N MET A 103 4.79 6.66 4.05
CA MET A 103 5.12 5.42 3.34
C MET A 103 6.57 5.00 3.51
N HIS A 104 7.48 5.97 3.67
CA HIS A 104 8.91 5.74 3.86
C HIS A 104 9.48 4.67 2.90
N VAL A 105 9.37 4.91 1.58
CA VAL A 105 10.06 4.01 0.64
C VAL A 105 11.56 4.07 0.92
N ILE A 106 12.17 2.89 1.00
CA ILE A 106 13.51 2.75 1.56
C ILE A 106 14.40 1.98 0.58
N ASP A 107 15.57 2.55 0.30
CA ASP A 107 16.67 1.82 -0.30
C ASP A 107 17.42 1.09 0.80
N ALA A 108 17.07 -0.18 1.00
CA ALA A 108 17.67 -1.07 2.00
C ALA A 108 19.19 -1.23 1.85
N GLN A 109 19.73 -0.90 0.68
CA GLN A 109 21.14 -1.07 0.34
C GLN A 109 21.86 0.28 0.13
N SER A 110 21.20 1.39 0.49
CA SER A 110 21.82 2.72 0.45
C SER A 110 23.11 2.72 1.28
N PRO A 111 24.17 3.42 0.85
CA PRO A 111 25.33 3.65 1.73
C PRO A 111 25.05 4.73 2.78
N GLY A 112 23.94 5.48 2.67
CA GLY A 112 23.56 6.57 3.58
C GLY A 112 22.79 6.13 4.82
N ARG A 113 22.81 4.83 5.14
CA ARG A 113 22.06 4.21 6.24
C ARG A 113 22.58 4.70 7.60
N ILE A 114 21.68 5.10 8.48
CA ILE A 114 21.99 5.71 9.78
C ILE A 114 21.87 4.73 10.95
N GLU A 115 21.40 3.51 10.69
CA GLU A 115 21.19 2.49 11.72
C GLU A 115 22.44 2.06 12.50
N PRO A 116 23.69 2.22 12.01
CA PRO A 116 24.87 2.07 12.88
C PRO A 116 24.84 2.94 14.14
N MET A 117 24.06 4.04 14.16
CA MET A 117 23.85 4.87 15.36
C MET A 117 23.12 4.12 16.50
N ILE A 118 22.46 2.99 16.20
CA ILE A 118 21.85 2.11 17.22
C ILE A 118 22.87 1.63 18.26
N VAL A 119 24.13 1.46 17.87
CA VAL A 119 25.21 1.08 18.79
C VAL A 119 25.53 2.19 19.80
N GLN A 120 25.36 3.45 19.39
CA GLN A 120 25.66 4.61 20.25
C GLN A 120 24.60 4.79 21.33
N ASP A 121 23.33 4.71 20.94
CA ASP A 121 22.20 4.83 21.86
C ASP A 121 20.96 4.11 21.31
N HIS A 122 20.71 2.90 21.81
CA HIS A 122 19.57 2.10 21.38
C HIS A 122 18.22 2.76 21.72
N SER A 123 18.16 3.59 22.77
CA SER A 123 16.92 4.27 23.15
C SER A 123 16.56 5.41 22.20
N ALA A 124 17.57 6.08 21.63
CA ALA A 124 17.39 7.15 20.67
C ALA A 124 17.19 6.62 19.24
N TRP A 125 17.88 5.55 18.87
CA TRP A 125 17.97 5.08 17.48
C TRP A 125 17.30 3.74 17.22
N GLY A 126 16.72 3.07 18.23
CA GLY A 126 16.21 1.71 18.12
C GLY A 126 15.14 1.50 17.02
N SER A 127 14.42 2.56 16.63
CA SER A 127 13.45 2.53 15.52
C SER A 127 14.04 2.85 14.15
N ALA A 128 15.35 3.07 14.03
CA ALA A 128 15.99 3.34 12.73
C ALA A 128 16.06 2.11 11.83
N PHE A 129 15.91 0.90 12.39
CA PHE A 129 15.96 -0.36 11.66
C PHE A 129 14.69 -1.19 11.88
N HIS A 130 14.11 -1.69 10.80
CA HIS A 130 13.09 -2.75 10.88
C HIS A 130 13.49 -3.97 10.04
N PRO A 131 13.21 -5.21 10.51
CA PRO A 131 13.42 -6.42 9.71
C PRO A 131 12.74 -6.38 8.32
N GLN A 132 11.68 -5.58 8.19
CA GLN A 132 10.85 -5.46 6.99
C GLN A 132 11.31 -4.37 6.02
N ASP A 133 12.39 -3.62 6.31
CA ASP A 133 12.85 -2.52 5.46
C ASP A 133 12.96 -2.91 3.97
N PRO A 134 13.58 -4.04 3.57
CA PRO A 134 13.64 -4.42 2.15
C PRO A 134 12.28 -4.67 1.48
N LEU A 135 11.22 -4.85 2.27
CA LEU A 135 9.87 -5.09 1.77
C LEU A 135 9.09 -3.81 1.49
N SER A 136 9.60 -2.62 1.84
CA SER A 136 8.82 -1.39 1.71
C SER A 136 8.35 -1.08 0.27
N PRO A 137 9.13 -1.34 -0.81
CA PRO A 137 8.62 -1.22 -2.17
C PRO A 137 7.43 -2.14 -2.48
N HIS A 138 7.42 -3.36 -1.91
CA HIS A 138 6.31 -4.30 -2.08
C HIS A 138 5.06 -3.86 -1.32
N VAL A 139 5.23 -3.30 -0.12
CA VAL A 139 4.11 -2.75 0.68
C VAL A 139 3.46 -1.59 -0.05
N ILE A 140 4.26 -0.66 -0.59
CA ILE A 140 3.76 0.49 -1.34
C ILE A 140 3.08 0.03 -2.63
N ALA A 141 3.65 -0.95 -3.36
CA ALA A 141 2.99 -1.53 -4.54
C ALA A 141 1.61 -2.14 -4.20
N ALA A 142 1.52 -2.90 -3.10
CA ALA A 142 0.28 -3.50 -2.64
C ALA A 142 -0.76 -2.44 -2.20
N MET A 143 -0.30 -1.36 -1.57
CA MET A 143 -1.13 -0.22 -1.19
C MET A 143 -1.66 0.53 -2.42
N THR A 144 -0.81 0.87 -3.40
CA THR A 144 -1.23 1.48 -4.66
C THR A 144 -2.26 0.62 -5.38
N LYS A 145 -2.01 -0.70 -5.44
CA LYS A 145 -2.97 -1.66 -6.00
C LYS A 145 -4.31 -1.61 -5.25
N SER A 146 -4.29 -1.61 -3.93
CA SER A 146 -5.51 -1.58 -3.11
C SER A 146 -6.34 -0.32 -3.37
N ILE A 147 -5.69 0.84 -3.53
CA ILE A 147 -6.37 2.09 -3.89
C ILE A 147 -6.95 2.01 -5.31
N SER A 148 -6.21 1.45 -6.26
CA SER A 148 -6.70 1.24 -7.63
C SER A 148 -7.89 0.27 -7.69
N ASP A 149 -7.85 -0.81 -6.90
CA ASP A 149 -8.97 -1.76 -6.80
C ASP A 149 -10.20 -1.07 -6.18
N LEU A 150 -9.99 -0.14 -5.24
CA LEU A 150 -11.01 0.70 -4.60
C LEU A 150 -11.26 2.05 -5.32
N ARG A 151 -10.95 2.16 -6.62
CA ARG A 151 -11.21 3.39 -7.40
C ARG A 151 -12.69 3.81 -7.49
N TYR A 152 -13.60 2.93 -7.06
CA TYR A 152 -15.02 3.21 -6.89
C TYR A 152 -15.44 2.90 -5.44
N SER A 153 -16.27 3.78 -4.86
CA SER A 153 -16.73 3.64 -3.49
C SER A 153 -17.53 2.35 -3.30
N PRO A 154 -17.16 1.46 -2.37
CA PRO A 154 -17.96 0.25 -2.08
C PRO A 154 -19.34 0.59 -1.50
N VAL A 155 -19.53 1.82 -0.99
CA VAL A 155 -20.77 2.26 -0.35
C VAL A 155 -21.76 2.86 -1.34
N THR A 156 -21.28 3.60 -2.34
CA THR A 156 -22.14 4.39 -3.24
C THR A 156 -21.91 4.09 -4.72
N GLY A 157 -20.81 3.44 -5.08
CA GLY A 157 -20.35 3.27 -6.45
C GLY A 157 -19.75 4.52 -7.08
N ALA A 158 -19.64 5.63 -6.34
CA ALA A 158 -19.05 6.86 -6.85
C ALA A 158 -17.56 6.67 -7.20
N PRO A 159 -17.07 7.21 -8.32
CA PRO A 159 -15.64 7.20 -8.62
C PRO A 159 -14.87 8.02 -7.58
N MET A 160 -13.60 7.67 -7.37
CA MET A 160 -12.69 8.46 -6.54
C MET A 160 -12.39 9.79 -7.23
N ASP A 161 -12.63 10.89 -6.52
CA ASP A 161 -12.50 12.26 -7.04
C ASP A 161 -11.05 12.75 -7.01
N ALA A 162 -10.30 12.37 -5.97
CA ALA A 162 -8.88 12.71 -5.84
C ALA A 162 -8.15 11.74 -4.89
N ALA A 163 -6.82 11.75 -4.99
CA ALA A 163 -5.91 11.16 -4.01
C ALA A 163 -5.01 12.26 -3.45
N VAL A 164 -4.81 12.26 -2.13
CA VAL A 164 -3.94 13.21 -1.43
C VAL A 164 -2.83 12.45 -0.74
N VAL A 165 -1.60 12.93 -0.89
CA VAL A 165 -0.43 12.44 -0.17
C VAL A 165 0.02 13.54 0.79
N THR A 166 0.12 13.24 2.09
CA THR A 166 0.52 14.24 3.11
C THR A 166 1.99 14.26 3.48
N GLY A 167 2.82 13.44 2.83
CA GLY A 167 4.28 13.51 2.91
C GLY A 167 4.91 12.28 3.54
N ASP A 168 6.15 12.46 3.98
CA ASP A 168 7.03 11.43 4.54
C ASP A 168 7.18 10.20 3.62
N SER A 169 7.66 10.50 2.41
CA SER A 169 7.61 9.62 1.24
C SER A 169 8.84 8.75 1.08
N ALA A 170 10.03 9.33 1.22
CA ALA A 170 11.33 8.67 1.04
C ALA A 170 12.07 8.70 2.37
N ASP A 171 12.71 7.59 2.72
CA ASP A 171 13.30 7.41 4.04
C ASP A 171 14.66 8.14 4.19
N MET A 172 15.57 7.96 3.25
CA MET A 172 16.94 8.50 3.31
C MET A 172 17.13 9.78 2.50
N HIS A 173 16.03 10.44 2.13
CA HIS A 173 16.03 11.62 1.25
C HIS A 173 16.83 11.41 -0.06
N SER A 174 16.82 10.19 -0.60
CA SER A 174 17.59 9.89 -1.81
C SER A 174 16.78 10.13 -3.09
N HIS A 175 17.47 10.47 -4.18
CA HIS A 175 16.84 10.60 -5.50
C HIS A 175 16.20 9.29 -5.97
N ARG A 176 16.84 8.16 -5.64
CA ARG A 176 16.38 6.82 -6.04
C ARG A 176 15.06 6.47 -5.35
N GLU A 177 14.98 6.64 -4.03
CA GLU A 177 13.74 6.44 -3.27
C GLU A 177 12.63 7.35 -3.78
N LEU A 178 12.91 8.64 -4.00
CA LEU A 178 11.91 9.55 -4.57
C LEU A 178 11.41 9.09 -5.95
N ARG A 179 12.30 8.56 -6.80
CA ARG A 179 11.89 8.02 -8.10
C ARG A 179 11.05 6.76 -7.95
N TRP A 180 11.46 5.82 -7.10
CA TRP A 180 10.68 4.63 -6.83
C TRP A 180 9.30 4.96 -6.28
N TYR A 181 9.21 5.92 -5.38
CA TYR A 181 7.95 6.41 -4.82
C TYR A 181 6.99 6.87 -5.92
N ILE A 182 7.46 7.73 -6.83
CA ILE A 182 6.67 8.22 -7.96
C ILE A 182 6.26 7.07 -8.89
N ASP A 183 7.21 6.21 -9.27
CA ASP A 183 6.98 5.10 -10.19
C ASP A 183 5.95 4.11 -9.62
N LEU A 184 6.07 3.76 -8.34
CA LEU A 184 5.13 2.88 -7.65
C LEU A 184 3.73 3.47 -7.56
N LEU A 185 3.59 4.79 -7.32
CA LEU A 185 2.29 5.46 -7.32
C LEU A 185 1.68 5.59 -8.73
N ASP A 186 2.51 5.70 -9.77
CA ASP A 186 2.07 5.63 -11.17
C ASP A 186 1.62 4.21 -11.59
N GLY A 187 1.87 3.23 -10.72
CA GLY A 187 1.60 1.81 -10.93
C GLY A 187 2.63 1.12 -11.81
N LEU A 188 3.86 1.65 -11.84
CA LEU A 188 5.01 1.06 -12.50
C LEU A 188 5.76 0.13 -11.54
N SER A 189 6.59 -0.74 -12.10
CA SER A 189 7.49 -1.59 -11.34
C SER A 189 8.81 -0.88 -11.06
N VAL A 190 9.38 -1.18 -9.89
CA VAL A 190 10.74 -0.74 -9.51
C VAL A 190 11.58 -1.98 -9.21
N ASP A 191 12.88 -1.88 -9.41
CA ASP A 191 13.83 -2.91 -9.03
C ASP A 191 14.57 -2.50 -7.74
N PRO A 192 14.28 -3.12 -6.59
CA PRO A 192 14.97 -2.83 -5.35
C PRO A 192 16.38 -3.47 -5.26
N CYS A 193 16.78 -4.29 -6.25
CA CYS A 193 18.12 -4.85 -6.35
C CYS A 193 19.10 -3.79 -6.89
N THR A 194 19.60 -2.93 -6.01
CA THR A 194 20.51 -1.83 -6.38
C THR A 194 21.98 -2.25 -6.57
N SER A 195 22.29 -3.52 -6.33
CA SER A 195 23.60 -4.16 -6.56
C SER A 195 23.44 -5.66 -6.88
N ASP A 196 24.47 -6.27 -7.48
CA ASP A 196 24.48 -7.70 -7.86
C ASP A 196 24.35 -8.65 -6.66
N THR A 197 24.84 -8.23 -5.51
CA THR A 197 24.68 -8.93 -4.22
C THR A 197 24.00 -7.98 -3.25
N PHE A 198 23.26 -8.51 -2.27
CA PHE A 198 22.59 -7.66 -1.29
C PHE A 198 23.62 -7.00 -0.36
N GLN A 199 23.64 -5.66 -0.32
CA GLN A 199 24.63 -4.85 0.42
C GLN A 199 24.04 -4.10 1.64
N GLY A 200 22.74 -4.29 1.92
CA GLY A 200 22.08 -3.64 3.05
C GLY A 200 22.62 -4.10 4.41
N VAL A 201 22.29 -3.35 5.47
CA VAL A 201 22.82 -3.58 6.83
C VAL A 201 22.59 -5.01 7.36
N GLN A 202 21.58 -5.71 6.83
CA GLN A 202 21.29 -7.11 7.19
C GLN A 202 22.30 -8.12 6.62
N ALA A 203 23.17 -7.69 5.70
CA ALA A 203 24.30 -8.48 5.18
C ALA A 203 25.61 -8.21 5.92
N TRP A 204 25.65 -7.23 6.83
CA TRP A 204 26.88 -6.87 7.52
C TRP A 204 27.10 -7.79 8.73
N ASP A 205 28.25 -8.48 8.75
CA ASP A 205 28.58 -9.45 9.80
C ASP A 205 28.67 -8.81 11.20
N ASP A 206 29.08 -7.55 11.25
CA ASP A 206 29.27 -6.75 12.48
C ASP A 206 28.02 -5.95 12.90
N ALA A 207 26.95 -5.93 12.08
CA ALA A 207 25.66 -5.32 12.43
C ALA A 207 24.86 -6.21 13.39
N VAL A 208 25.37 -6.45 14.59
CA VAL A 208 24.75 -7.29 15.64
C VAL A 208 23.38 -6.79 16.13
N TRP A 209 23.05 -5.53 15.82
CA TRP A 209 21.77 -4.90 16.10
C TRP A 209 20.75 -5.10 14.98
N ALA A 210 21.15 -5.51 13.78
CA ALA A 210 20.25 -5.76 12.66
C ALA A 210 19.71 -7.19 12.67
N TYR A 211 18.48 -7.37 12.21
CA TYR A 211 17.93 -8.69 11.93
C TYR A 211 18.54 -9.25 10.65
N ARG A 212 19.07 -10.49 10.71
CA ARG A 212 19.67 -11.18 9.56
C ARG A 212 18.75 -12.30 9.07
N PRO A 213 18.22 -12.25 7.84
CA PRO A 213 17.25 -13.23 7.34
C PRO A 213 17.73 -14.68 7.33
N ALA A 214 19.04 -14.91 7.11
CA ALA A 214 19.66 -16.24 7.06
C ALA A 214 20.09 -16.78 8.43
N ASP A 215 20.19 -15.89 9.42
CA ASP A 215 20.51 -16.24 10.81
C ASP A 215 19.77 -15.28 11.75
N PRO A 216 18.48 -15.55 12.01
CA PRO A 216 17.66 -14.71 12.87
C PRO A 216 18.01 -14.90 14.36
N THR A 217 19.00 -15.75 14.70
CA THR A 217 19.34 -16.04 16.11
C THR A 217 20.22 -14.98 16.75
N GLY A 218 20.84 -14.11 15.95
CA GLY A 218 21.63 -12.96 16.41
C GLY A 218 20.79 -11.73 16.76
N GLY A 219 21.16 -11.04 17.84
CA GLY A 219 20.61 -9.73 18.21
C GLY A 219 19.24 -9.74 18.89
N ALA A 220 18.69 -8.56 19.18
CA ALA A 220 17.40 -8.41 19.87
C ALA A 220 16.23 -9.01 19.08
N PHE A 221 16.28 -8.98 17.74
CA PHE A 221 15.21 -9.49 16.87
C PHE A 221 15.03 -11.01 16.96
N GLY A 222 16.10 -11.77 17.19
CA GLY A 222 16.00 -13.20 17.51
C GLY A 222 15.27 -13.46 18.82
N ALA A 223 15.54 -12.66 19.85
CA ALA A 223 14.83 -12.72 21.13
C ALA A 223 13.35 -12.29 20.98
N TYR A 224 13.05 -11.32 20.11
CA TYR A 224 11.68 -10.97 19.74
C TYR A 224 10.95 -12.10 19.00
N GLY A 225 11.68 -13.06 18.41
CA GLY A 225 11.12 -14.22 17.75
C GLY A 225 10.71 -13.97 16.30
N VAL A 226 11.32 -12.97 15.65
CA VAL A 226 11.12 -12.72 14.22
C VAL A 226 11.46 -14.00 13.43
N PRO A 227 10.58 -14.48 12.54
CA PRO A 227 10.76 -15.76 11.85
C PRO A 227 11.94 -15.71 10.87
N HIS A 228 12.41 -16.88 10.42
CA HIS A 228 13.32 -16.96 9.29
C HIS A 228 12.57 -16.58 7.99
N ALA A 229 13.24 -15.96 7.01
CA ALA A 229 12.58 -15.60 5.75
C ALA A 229 11.96 -16.84 5.05
N ALA A 230 12.66 -17.97 5.08
CA ALA A 230 12.17 -19.26 4.53
C ALA A 230 10.91 -19.82 5.23
N ASP A 231 10.65 -19.45 6.49
CA ASP A 231 9.48 -19.90 7.24
C ASP A 231 8.25 -19.01 7.00
N SER A 232 8.45 -17.83 6.40
CA SER A 232 7.44 -16.78 6.21
C SER A 232 6.61 -16.95 4.93
N ALA A 233 6.97 -17.91 4.08
CA ALA A 233 6.36 -18.17 2.77
C ALA A 233 5.33 -19.33 2.78
N ARG A 234 4.82 -19.73 3.95
CA ARG A 234 3.79 -20.78 4.09
C ARG A 234 2.47 -20.23 4.59
#